data_AF-A0A1E7X7H6-F1
#
_entry.id   AF-A0A1E7X7H6-F1
#
_cell.length_a   1.000
_cell.length_b   1.000
_cell.length_c   1.000
_cell.angle_alpha   90.00
_cell.angle_beta   90.00
_cell.angle_gamma   90.00
#
_symmetry.space_group_name_H-M   'P 1'
#
loop_
_entity.id
_entity.type
_entity.pdbx_description
1 polymer ?
#
loop_
_entity_poly.entity_id
_entity_poly.type
_entity_poly.pdbx_seq_one_letter_code
_entity_poly.pdbx_strand_id
1 'polypeptide(L)'
;MSLFATAVILAIVTRDQAALRAAPKDSAQQQAVRWQGDSLEIRGEKQDFLQVYDHRRERAGYIRAAQVPRISLAPVDAPELLSVVRFLRDTPGAESLGINYVAAYLKAAPSAAITAEPFDALSGMAERLARRASSRQSKQGDVVIAAHLEAVANYGVVVRRQEGEERMQLCYDG
;
A
#
# COMPACT_ATOMS: atom_id res chain seq x y z
N MET A 1 -8.69 -11.88 -33.01
CA MET A 1 -9.52 -11.71 -31.79
C MET A 1 -8.59 -11.31 -30.65
N SER A 2 -8.42 -10.00 -30.42
CA SER A 2 -7.64 -9.53 -29.27
C SER A 2 -8.41 -9.82 -27.98
N LEU A 3 -7.81 -10.58 -27.07
CA LEU A 3 -8.27 -10.70 -25.69
C LEU A 3 -8.14 -9.31 -25.05
N PHE A 4 -9.26 -8.63 -24.83
CA PHE A 4 -9.28 -7.49 -23.92
C PHE A 4 -9.09 -8.04 -22.51
N ALA A 5 -7.88 -7.93 -21.97
CA ALA A 5 -7.65 -8.14 -20.55
C ALA A 5 -8.43 -7.04 -19.80
N THR A 6 -9.42 -7.43 -19.01
CA THR A 6 -10.12 -6.49 -18.12
C THR A 6 -9.08 -5.91 -17.16
N ALA A 7 -8.84 -4.60 -17.24
CA ALA A 7 -7.90 -3.94 -16.36
C ALA A 7 -8.38 -4.09 -14.91
N VAL A 8 -7.53 -4.65 -14.06
CA VAL A 8 -7.79 -4.74 -12.62
C VAL A 8 -7.72 -3.33 -12.05
N ILE A 9 -8.77 -2.92 -11.33
CA ILE A 9 -8.82 -1.63 -10.64
C ILE A 9 -8.66 -1.88 -9.15
N LEU A 10 -7.67 -1.21 -8.55
CA LEU A 10 -7.39 -1.25 -7.13
C LEU A 10 -7.91 0.02 -6.44
N ALA A 11 -8.32 -0.11 -5.19
CA ALA A 11 -8.41 0.98 -4.24
C ALA A 11 -7.15 0.97 -3.37
N ILE A 12 -6.36 2.04 -3.40
CA ILE A 12 -5.20 2.19 -2.51
C ILE A 12 -5.60 3.04 -1.31
N VAL A 13 -5.31 2.56 -0.10
CA VAL A 13 -5.61 3.28 1.13
C VAL A 13 -4.52 4.32 1.39
N THR A 14 -4.88 5.60 1.35
CA THR A 14 -3.91 6.72 1.49
C THR A 14 -3.76 7.23 2.92
N ARG A 15 -4.69 6.89 3.81
CA ARG A 15 -4.71 7.34 5.21
C ARG A 15 -4.82 6.14 6.15
N ASP A 16 -4.20 6.26 7.31
CA ASP A 16 -4.37 5.27 8.36
C ASP A 16 -5.80 5.27 8.89
N GLN A 17 -6.20 4.11 9.41
CA GLN A 17 -7.49 3.90 10.08
C GLN A 17 -8.73 4.01 9.18
N ALA A 18 -8.64 3.67 7.90
CA ALA A 18 -9.80 3.63 7.02
C ALA A 18 -10.72 2.44 7.37
N ALA A 19 -12.02 2.70 7.52
CA ALA A 19 -12.98 1.68 7.98
C ALA A 19 -13.46 0.80 6.83
N LEU A 20 -13.26 -0.52 6.95
CA LEU A 20 -13.92 -1.51 6.09
C LEU A 20 -15.21 -1.98 6.76
N ARG A 21 -16.35 -1.80 6.08
CA ARG A 21 -17.69 -2.03 6.64
C ARG A 21 -18.42 -3.20 5.98
N ALA A 22 -19.36 -3.79 6.71
CA ALA A 22 -20.16 -4.91 6.21
C ALA A 22 -21.22 -4.52 5.15
N ALA A 23 -21.59 -3.24 5.08
CA ALA A 23 -22.62 -2.73 4.16
C ALA A 23 -22.29 -1.29 3.71
N PRO A 24 -22.85 -0.81 2.58
CA PRO A 24 -22.56 0.52 2.01
C PRO A 24 -23.30 1.65 2.74
N LYS A 25 -23.04 1.80 4.04
CA LYS A 25 -23.55 2.89 4.89
C LYS A 25 -22.63 3.12 6.09
N ASP A 26 -22.53 4.35 6.58
CA ASP A 26 -21.62 4.66 7.69
C ASP A 26 -22.00 3.98 9.01
N SER A 27 -23.29 3.76 9.24
CA SER A 27 -23.79 3.07 10.44
C SER A 27 -23.60 1.56 10.38
N ALA A 28 -23.09 1.00 9.28
CA ALA A 28 -22.80 -0.42 9.19
C ALA A 28 -21.63 -0.80 10.10
N GLN A 29 -21.72 -2.01 10.66
CA GLN A 29 -20.68 -2.60 11.49
C GLN A 29 -19.32 -2.55 10.76
N GLN A 30 -18.33 -2.02 11.45
CA GLN A 30 -16.94 -2.04 11.00
C GLN A 30 -16.38 -3.45 11.19
N GLN A 31 -15.92 -4.05 10.09
CA GLN A 31 -15.36 -5.40 10.08
C GLN A 31 -13.86 -5.38 10.29
N ALA A 32 -13.17 -4.36 9.76
CA ALA A 32 -11.73 -4.21 9.88
C ALA A 32 -11.32 -2.74 9.74
N VAL A 33 -10.10 -2.47 10.16
CA VAL A 33 -9.40 -1.21 9.92
C VAL A 33 -8.36 -1.44 8.83
N ARG A 34 -8.24 -0.48 7.91
CA ARG A 34 -7.23 -0.44 6.85
C ARG A 34 -6.22 0.66 7.10
N TRP A 35 -5.00 0.39 6.72
CA TRP A 35 -3.86 1.24 6.99
C TRP A 35 -3.32 1.80 5.68
N GLN A 36 -2.58 2.90 5.79
CA GLN A 36 -1.94 3.47 4.63
C GLN A 36 -1.04 2.43 3.94
N GLY A 37 -1.17 2.33 2.62
CA GLY A 37 -0.43 1.35 1.81
C GLY A 37 -1.11 0.00 1.70
N ASP A 38 -2.32 -0.20 2.25
CA ASP A 38 -3.16 -1.35 1.87
C ASP A 38 -3.72 -1.16 0.45
N SER A 39 -3.73 -2.24 -0.36
CA SER A 39 -4.41 -2.29 -1.67
C SER A 39 -5.61 -3.24 -1.61
N LEU A 40 -6.75 -2.82 -2.16
CA LEU A 40 -7.98 -3.60 -2.20
C LEU A 40 -8.47 -3.71 -3.65
N GLU A 41 -8.92 -4.89 -4.08
CA GLU A 41 -9.53 -5.06 -5.40
C GLU A 41 -10.93 -4.44 -5.39
N ILE A 42 -11.26 -3.57 -6.36
CA ILE A 42 -12.61 -3.03 -6.51
C ILE A 42 -13.45 -4.03 -7.30
N ARG A 43 -14.57 -4.47 -6.71
CA ARG A 43 -15.51 -5.43 -7.32
C ARG A 43 -16.85 -4.82 -7.69
N GLY A 44 -17.10 -3.59 -7.27
CA GLY A 44 -18.33 -2.88 -7.59
C GLY A 44 -18.45 -1.58 -6.80
N GLU A 45 -19.53 -0.86 -7.08
CA GLU A 45 -19.83 0.42 -6.45
C GLU A 45 -21.32 0.46 -6.09
N LYS A 46 -21.62 0.93 -4.87
CA LYS A 46 -22.98 1.12 -4.37
C LYS A 46 -23.04 2.45 -3.63
N GLN A 47 -23.79 3.41 -4.18
CA GLN A 47 -23.82 4.78 -3.66
C GLN A 47 -22.39 5.33 -3.56
N ASP A 48 -22.01 5.95 -2.44
CA ASP A 48 -20.66 6.49 -2.21
C ASP A 48 -19.66 5.45 -1.67
N PHE A 49 -19.96 4.15 -1.80
CA PHE A 49 -19.13 3.07 -1.29
C PHE A 49 -18.64 2.17 -2.42
N LEU A 50 -17.36 1.82 -2.33
CA LEU A 50 -16.76 0.79 -3.15
C LEU A 50 -16.92 -0.56 -2.45
N GLN A 51 -17.46 -1.53 -3.17
CA GLN A 51 -17.38 -2.93 -2.78
C GLN A 51 -15.98 -3.44 -3.13
N VAL A 52 -15.24 -3.86 -2.10
CA VAL A 52 -13.82 -4.19 -2.24
C VAL A 52 -13.52 -5.57 -1.67
N TYR A 53 -12.44 -6.16 -2.16
CA TYR A 53 -11.90 -7.41 -1.66
C TYR A 53 -10.43 -7.24 -1.26
N ASP A 54 -10.12 -7.57 -0.01
CA ASP A 54 -8.75 -7.71 0.45
C ASP A 54 -8.27 -9.14 0.23
N HIS A 55 -7.34 -9.31 -0.71
CA HIS A 55 -6.73 -10.62 -0.98
C HIS A 55 -5.86 -11.12 0.15
N ARG A 56 -5.22 -10.23 0.93
CA ARG A 56 -4.32 -10.63 2.02
C ARG A 56 -5.07 -11.29 3.17
N ARG A 57 -6.27 -10.80 3.47
CA ARG A 57 -7.11 -11.30 4.58
C ARG A 57 -8.38 -12.01 4.10
N GLU A 58 -8.44 -12.27 2.80
CA GLU A 58 -9.56 -12.93 2.11
C GLU A 58 -10.93 -12.39 2.55
N ARG A 59 -11.04 -11.05 2.58
CA ARG A 59 -12.18 -10.36 3.19
C ARG A 59 -12.79 -9.34 2.26
N ALA A 60 -14.06 -9.56 1.92
CA ALA A 60 -14.91 -8.58 1.26
C ALA A 60 -15.43 -7.53 2.25
N GLY A 61 -15.71 -6.33 1.76
CA GLY A 61 -16.41 -5.30 2.51
C GLY A 61 -16.67 -4.05 1.67
N TYR A 62 -17.04 -2.97 2.34
CA TYR A 62 -17.32 -1.67 1.74
C TYR A 62 -16.44 -0.59 2.35
N ILE A 63 -15.88 0.27 1.50
CA ILE A 63 -15.09 1.44 1.91
C ILE A 63 -15.65 2.69 1.24
N ARG A 64 -15.59 3.84 1.92
CA ARG A 64 -16.03 5.13 1.37
C ARG A 64 -15.16 5.46 0.15
N ALA A 65 -15.77 5.72 -1.00
CA ALA A 65 -15.04 6.04 -2.23
C ALA A 65 -14.12 7.26 -2.06
N ALA A 66 -14.55 8.26 -1.30
CA ALA A 66 -13.76 9.47 -1.01
C ALA A 66 -12.49 9.21 -0.16
N GLN A 67 -12.35 8.03 0.46
CA GLN A 67 -11.19 7.69 1.29
C GLN A 67 -10.06 7.01 0.51
N VAL A 68 -10.34 6.55 -0.72
CA VAL A 68 -9.40 5.74 -1.51
C VAL A 68 -9.38 6.17 -2.97
N PRO A 69 -8.23 6.57 -3.54
CA PRO A 69 -8.09 6.69 -4.98
C PRO A 69 -8.32 5.35 -5.67
N ARG A 70 -8.92 5.40 -6.85
CA ARG A 70 -9.05 4.27 -7.78
C ARG A 70 -7.84 4.26 -8.69
N ILE A 71 -7.17 3.12 -8.76
CA ILE A 71 -5.94 2.93 -9.49
C ILE A 71 -6.14 1.85 -10.52
N SER A 72 -5.97 2.20 -11.79
CA SER A 72 -5.96 1.25 -12.90
C SER A 72 -4.57 0.62 -13.02
N LEU A 73 -4.53 -0.70 -13.25
CA LEU A 73 -3.30 -1.42 -13.58
C LEU A 73 -3.11 -1.59 -15.09
N ALA A 74 -3.78 -0.77 -15.91
CA ALA A 74 -3.57 -0.81 -17.35
C ALA A 74 -2.17 -0.26 -17.70
N PRO A 75 -1.49 -0.83 -18.71
CA PRO A 75 -0.14 -0.38 -19.09
C PRO A 75 -0.02 1.10 -19.46
N VAL A 76 -1.11 1.69 -19.98
CA VAL A 76 -1.16 3.12 -20.34
C VAL A 76 -1.07 4.05 -19.13
N ASP A 77 -1.49 3.58 -17.95
CA ASP A 77 -1.51 4.38 -16.71
C ASP A 77 -0.20 4.25 -15.91
N ALA A 78 0.70 3.33 -16.31
CA ALA A 78 1.95 3.08 -15.59
C ALA A 78 2.84 4.33 -15.42
N PRO A 79 3.01 5.24 -16.42
CA PRO A 79 3.80 6.46 -16.23
C PRO A 79 3.25 7.40 -15.14
N GLU A 80 1.93 7.44 -14.96
CA GLU A 80 1.30 8.22 -13.89
C GLU A 80 1.61 7.62 -12.52
N LEU A 81 1.55 6.28 -12.39
CA LEU A 81 1.95 5.59 -11.16
C LEU A 81 3.40 5.88 -10.78
N LEU A 82 4.31 5.87 -11.75
CA LEU A 82 5.71 6.22 -11.52
C LEU A 82 5.87 7.68 -11.06
N SER A 83 5.04 8.59 -11.57
CA SER A 83 5.04 9.99 -11.13
C SER A 83 4.63 10.12 -9.65
N VAL A 84 3.65 9.32 -9.20
CA VAL A 84 3.28 9.24 -7.78
C VAL A 84 4.42 8.63 -6.94
N VAL A 85 5.10 7.60 -7.43
CA VAL A 85 6.30 7.04 -6.76
C VAL A 85 7.35 8.14 -6.56
N ARG A 86 7.68 8.92 -7.60
CA ARG A 86 8.65 10.03 -7.51
C ARG A 86 8.24 11.07 -6.47
N PHE A 87 6.95 11.39 -6.38
CA PHE A 87 6.42 12.31 -5.38
C PHE A 87 6.54 11.76 -3.96
N LEU A 88 6.25 10.48 -3.75
CA LEU A 88 6.25 9.87 -2.42
C LEU A 88 7.65 9.46 -1.93
N ARG A 89 8.61 9.21 -2.83
CA ARG A 89 9.95 8.71 -2.53
C ARG A 89 10.62 9.44 -1.37
N ASP A 90 10.54 10.76 -1.39
CA ASP A 90 11.22 11.65 -0.44
C ASP A 90 10.28 12.20 0.64
N THR A 91 9.04 11.68 0.73
CA THR A 91 8.04 12.09 1.73
C THR A 91 8.15 11.21 2.99
N PRO A 92 8.56 11.75 4.16
CA PRO A 92 8.61 10.98 5.40
C PRO A 92 7.21 10.59 5.89
N GLY A 93 7.07 9.37 6.40
CA GLY A 93 5.80 8.86 6.91
C GLY A 93 4.86 8.29 5.85
N ALA A 94 5.19 8.42 4.56
CA ALA A 94 4.43 7.88 3.45
C ALA A 94 5.07 6.62 2.83
N GLU A 95 6.02 5.99 3.52
CA GLU A 95 6.83 4.89 2.95
C GLU A 95 5.96 3.70 2.54
N SER A 96 5.00 3.31 3.39
CA SER A 96 4.06 2.22 3.11
C SER A 96 3.21 2.51 1.85
N LEU A 97 2.73 3.75 1.72
CA LEU A 97 1.99 4.19 0.55
C LEU A 97 2.84 4.14 -0.72
N GLY A 98 4.06 4.70 -0.65
CA GLY A 98 4.96 4.75 -1.79
C GLY A 98 5.38 3.36 -2.25
N ILE A 99 5.65 2.43 -1.33
CA ILE A 99 5.95 1.03 -1.65
C ILE A 99 4.76 0.35 -2.35
N ASN A 100 3.53 0.61 -1.93
CA ASN A 100 2.35 0.11 -2.65
C ASN A 100 2.27 0.68 -4.07
N TYR A 101 2.52 1.99 -4.27
CA TYR A 101 2.57 2.58 -5.61
C TYR A 101 3.70 2.00 -6.48
N VAL A 102 4.85 1.64 -5.90
CA VAL A 102 5.89 0.89 -6.62
C VAL A 102 5.35 -0.47 -7.06
N ALA A 103 4.68 -1.21 -6.17
CA ALA A 103 4.09 -2.49 -6.51
C ALA A 103 2.99 -2.37 -7.58
N ALA A 104 2.17 -1.31 -7.54
CA ALA A 104 1.17 -1.01 -8.56
C ALA A 104 1.83 -0.69 -9.91
N TYR A 105 2.88 0.14 -9.91
CA TYR A 105 3.66 0.44 -11.12
C TYR A 105 4.26 -0.82 -11.73
N LEU A 106 4.92 -1.67 -10.93
CA LEU A 106 5.55 -2.91 -11.41
C LEU A 106 4.51 -3.90 -11.98
N LYS A 107 3.27 -3.88 -11.49
CA LYS A 107 2.17 -4.70 -12.05
C LYS A 107 1.60 -4.14 -13.35
N ALA A 108 1.60 -2.81 -13.52
CA ALA A 108 1.03 -2.15 -14.69
C ALA A 108 2.04 -2.02 -15.85
N ALA A 109 3.30 -1.72 -15.53
CA ALA A 109 4.31 -1.37 -16.52
C ALA A 109 4.67 -2.58 -17.43
N PRO A 110 4.78 -2.36 -18.75
CA PRO A 110 5.41 -3.34 -19.64
C PRO A 110 6.84 -3.61 -19.18
N SER A 111 7.31 -4.86 -19.25
CA SER A 111 8.64 -5.26 -18.79
C SER A 111 9.77 -4.43 -19.39
N ALA A 112 9.67 -4.05 -20.67
CA ALA A 112 10.65 -3.21 -21.36
C ALA A 112 10.73 -1.76 -20.83
N ALA A 113 9.71 -1.29 -20.09
CA ALA A 113 9.66 0.06 -19.52
C ALA A 113 10.12 0.10 -18.06
N ILE A 114 10.34 -1.06 -17.41
CA ILE A 114 10.78 -1.13 -16.02
C ILE A 114 12.28 -0.87 -15.97
N THR A 115 12.67 0.25 -15.37
CA THR A 115 14.08 0.66 -15.15
C THR A 115 14.48 0.45 -13.69
N ALA A 116 15.70 0.86 -13.31
CA ALA A 116 16.18 0.79 -11.94
C ALA A 116 15.46 1.77 -10.98
N GLU A 117 14.95 2.89 -11.49
CA GLU A 117 14.33 3.96 -10.71
C GLU A 117 13.26 3.51 -9.68
N PRO A 118 12.24 2.71 -10.04
CA PRO A 118 11.25 2.22 -9.07
C PRO A 118 11.86 1.39 -7.93
N PHE A 119 12.95 0.66 -8.20
CA PHE A 119 13.64 -0.16 -7.20
C PHE A 119 14.49 0.70 -6.26
N ASP A 120 15.18 1.71 -6.78
CA ASP A 120 15.91 2.68 -5.94
C ASP A 120 14.96 3.41 -4.98
N ALA A 121 13.78 3.80 -5.48
CA ALA A 121 12.73 4.40 -4.66
C ALA A 121 12.19 3.42 -3.60
N LEU A 122 11.96 2.16 -3.98
CA LEU A 122 11.54 1.10 -3.06
C LEU A 122 12.54 0.96 -1.91
N SER A 123 13.82 0.77 -2.23
CA SER A 123 14.88 0.55 -1.24
C SER A 123 15.02 1.74 -0.28
N GLY A 124 15.04 2.96 -0.80
CA GLY A 124 15.12 4.17 0.04
C GLY A 124 13.93 4.34 1.00
N MET A 125 12.72 4.00 0.56
CA MET A 125 11.52 4.01 1.39
C MET A 125 11.52 2.87 2.42
N ALA A 126 11.92 1.66 2.02
CA ALA A 126 12.00 0.50 2.90
C ALA A 126 13.01 0.70 4.03
N GLU A 127 14.21 1.22 3.72
CA GLU A 127 15.20 1.58 4.73
C GLU A 127 14.69 2.64 5.71
N ARG A 128 14.03 3.68 5.19
CA ARG A 128 13.49 4.76 6.03
C ARG A 128 12.40 4.24 6.95
N LEU A 129 11.54 3.34 6.47
CA LEU A 129 10.54 2.66 7.29
C LEU A 129 11.19 1.80 8.39
N ALA A 130 12.24 1.05 8.05
CA ALA A 130 12.98 0.24 9.01
C ALA A 130 13.68 1.10 10.09
N ARG A 131 14.28 2.24 9.70
CA ARG A 131 14.84 3.25 10.62
C ARG A 131 13.76 3.84 11.53
N ARG A 132 12.59 4.20 10.99
CA ARG A 132 11.45 4.68 11.78
C ARG A 132 10.99 3.62 12.79
N ALA A 133 10.92 2.36 12.38
CA ALA A 133 10.56 1.25 13.27
C ALA A 133 11.59 0.93 14.34
N SER A 134 12.86 1.29 14.13
CA SER A 134 13.92 1.18 15.13
C SER A 134 13.90 2.33 16.15
N SER A 135 13.25 3.46 15.81
CA SER A 135 13.12 4.61 16.72
C SER A 135 12.02 4.38 17.75
N ARG A 136 12.23 4.80 19.00
CA ARG A 136 11.16 4.82 20.01
C ARG A 136 10.09 5.82 19.58
N GLN A 137 8.86 5.34 19.45
CA GLN A 137 7.69 6.18 19.18
C GLN A 137 6.74 6.18 20.38
N SER A 138 5.66 6.96 20.26
CA SER A 138 4.53 6.82 21.18
C SER A 138 3.87 5.45 20.98
N LYS A 139 3.13 4.96 21.98
CA LYS A 139 2.37 3.70 21.86
C LYS A 139 1.48 3.66 20.61
N GLN A 140 0.87 4.79 20.25
CA GLN A 140 0.05 4.89 19.04
C GLN A 140 0.90 4.87 17.77
N GLY A 141 2.07 5.50 17.79
CA GLY A 141 3.02 5.47 16.69
C GLY A 141 3.58 4.06 16.42
N ASP A 142 3.84 3.28 17.48
CA ASP A 142 4.28 1.89 17.36
C ASP A 142 3.22 1.02 16.64
N VAL A 143 1.94 1.20 16.96
CA VAL A 143 0.84 0.50 16.29
C VAL A 143 0.77 0.86 14.80
N VAL A 144 0.90 2.14 14.45
CA VAL A 144 0.90 2.61 13.06
C VAL A 144 2.07 2.01 12.28
N ILE A 145 3.29 2.07 12.85
CA ILE A 145 4.48 1.54 12.20
C ILE A 145 4.39 0.03 12.03
N ALA A 146 3.89 -0.71 13.03
CA ALA A 146 3.69 -2.14 12.90
C ALA A 146 2.72 -2.48 11.75
N ALA A 147 1.65 -1.70 11.59
CA ALA A 147 0.72 -1.86 10.48
C ALA A 147 1.34 -1.53 9.11
N HIS A 148 2.20 -0.50 9.03
CA HIS A 148 2.95 -0.17 7.82
C HIS A 148 3.94 -1.29 7.44
N LEU A 149 4.65 -1.86 8.42
CA LEU A 149 5.52 -3.02 8.18
C LEU A 149 4.75 -4.24 7.66
N GLU A 150 3.58 -4.51 8.25
CA GLU A 150 2.72 -5.62 7.80
C GLU A 150 2.19 -5.38 6.37
N ALA A 151 1.90 -4.13 6.01
CA ALA A 151 1.44 -3.77 4.67
C ALA A 151 2.54 -3.98 3.62
N VAL A 152 3.78 -3.52 3.88
CA VAL A 152 4.88 -3.64 2.91
C VAL A 152 5.39 -5.08 2.77
N ALA A 153 5.28 -5.90 3.82
CA ALA A 153 5.61 -7.33 3.76
C ALA A 153 4.79 -8.08 2.69
N ASN A 154 3.55 -7.64 2.43
CA ASN A 154 2.70 -8.19 1.37
C ASN A 154 3.27 -7.96 -0.04
N TYR A 155 4.16 -6.99 -0.21
CA TYR A 155 4.83 -6.69 -1.47
C TYR A 155 6.26 -7.25 -1.52
N GLY A 156 6.63 -8.11 -0.56
CA GLY A 156 7.95 -8.74 -0.50
C GLY A 156 9.03 -7.90 0.18
N VAL A 157 8.69 -6.76 0.79
CA VAL A 157 9.63 -5.97 1.59
C VAL A 157 9.82 -6.64 2.94
N VAL A 158 10.96 -7.29 3.13
CA VAL A 158 11.30 -7.98 4.37
C VAL A 158 12.13 -7.05 5.26
N VAL A 159 11.70 -6.86 6.51
CA VAL A 159 12.45 -6.13 7.52
C VAL A 159 12.86 -7.10 8.61
N ARG A 160 14.17 -7.28 8.80
CA ARG A 160 14.73 -8.19 9.80
C ARG A 160 15.25 -7.43 11.00
N ARG A 161 15.17 -8.09 12.15
CA ARG A 161 15.84 -7.65 13.37
C ARG A 161 17.30 -8.04 13.30
N GLN A 162 18.17 -7.07 13.51
CA GLN A 162 19.59 -7.27 13.71
C GLN A 162 19.94 -6.81 15.13
N GLU A 163 20.64 -7.67 15.87
CA GLU A 163 21.24 -7.26 17.14
C GLU A 163 22.42 -6.34 16.84
N GLY A 164 22.28 -5.06 17.18
CA GLY A 164 23.40 -4.14 17.30
C GLY A 164 24.00 -4.23 18.71
N GLU A 165 25.24 -3.78 18.88
CA GLU A 165 26.01 -3.94 20.13
C GLU A 165 25.33 -3.37 21.38
N GLU A 166 24.43 -2.38 21.25
CA GLU A 166 23.71 -1.78 22.40
C GLU A 166 22.19 -1.69 22.22
N ARG A 167 21.66 -1.82 20.99
CA ARG A 167 20.22 -1.67 20.71
C ARG A 167 19.78 -2.57 19.55
N MET A 168 18.55 -3.02 19.67
CA MET A 168 17.83 -3.79 18.65
C MET A 168 17.47 -2.87 17.47
N GLN A 169 17.98 -3.20 16.28
CA GLN A 169 17.73 -2.43 15.06
C GLN A 169 16.95 -3.27 14.04
N LEU A 170 16.02 -2.65 13.34
CA LEU A 170 15.32 -3.23 12.21
C LEU A 170 15.98 -2.73 10.93
N CYS A 171 16.38 -3.66 10.07
CA CYS A 171 17.04 -3.40 8.79
C CYS A 171 16.21 -4.00 7.65
N TYR A 172 16.13 -3.28 6.54
CA TYR A 172 15.58 -3.83 5.30
C TYR A 172 16.53 -4.92 4.77
N ASP A 173 15.96 -6.04 4.30
CA ASP A 173 16.66 -7.18 3.71
C ASP A 173 16.40 -7.18 2.19
N GLY A 174 17.26 -6.50 1.44
CA GLY A 174 17.14 -6.33 -0.01
C GLY A 174 18.32 -5.59 -0.63
#